data_AF-A0A2G6RC20-F1
#
_entry.id   AF-A0A2G6RC20-F1
#
_cell.length_a   1.000
_cell.length_b   1.000
_cell.length_c   1.000
_cell.angle_alpha   90.00
_cell.angle_beta   90.00
_cell.angle_gamma   90.00
#
_symmetry.space_group_name_H-M   'P 1'
#
loop_
_entity.id
_entity.type
_entity.pdbx_description
1 polymer ?
#
loop_
_entity_poly.entity_id
_entity_poly.type
_entity_poly.pdbx_seq_one_letter_code
_entity_poly.pdbx_strand_id
1 'polypeptide(L)'
;MKTIKIFALLLLAGVLVSSCKKKEEGTPRQMINKYEYTGGIRGTEDVSGTYTLPTLNLSTVIGVTPAENLTSAELQNADCYFIIEGLSALETSLETPVVLEDFKVTVGGGAPISLGDCKVNPSTANEFASDTKLSTKKFLDVSTAVFNSLKSSSRSATVSVSFKPSVKIEPSDNVNLKIGFGGVYTYLEYQN
;
A
#
# COMPACT_ATOMS: atom_id res chain seq x y z
N MET A 1 26.34 -65.31 19.92
CA MET A 1 26.98 -63.97 19.96
C MET A 1 27.69 -63.72 18.63
N LYS A 2 27.15 -62.90 17.70
CA LYS A 2 27.92 -62.27 16.59
C LYS A 2 27.12 -61.31 15.69
N THR A 3 25.79 -61.28 15.74
CA THR A 3 24.96 -60.52 14.77
C THR A 3 24.44 -59.16 15.24
N ILE A 4 24.55 -58.82 16.53
CA ILE A 4 23.97 -57.57 17.09
C ILE A 4 24.92 -56.36 16.96
N LYS A 5 26.22 -56.57 16.67
CA LYS A 5 27.21 -55.47 16.62
C LYS A 5 27.26 -54.69 15.30
N ILE A 6 26.58 -55.15 14.24
CA ILE A 6 26.64 -54.51 12.91
C ILE A 6 25.54 -53.46 12.72
N PHE A 7 24.36 -53.63 13.34
CA PHE A 7 23.25 -52.69 13.19
C PHE A 7 23.45 -51.37 13.97
N ALA A 8 24.20 -51.40 15.07
CA ALA A 8 24.50 -50.19 15.85
C ALA A 8 25.49 -49.25 15.15
N LEU A 9 26.32 -49.78 14.24
CA LEU A 9 27.31 -48.98 13.50
C LEU A 9 26.69 -48.25 12.29
N LEU A 10 25.64 -48.82 11.69
CA LEU A 10 24.90 -48.21 10.58
C LEU A 10 23.93 -47.10 11.03
N LEU A 11 23.42 -47.15 12.27
CA LEU A 11 22.53 -46.10 12.78
C LEU A 11 23.27 -44.82 13.21
N LEU A 12 24.57 -44.90 13.55
CA LEU A 12 25.37 -43.71 13.92
C LEU A 12 25.92 -42.95 12.69
N ALA A 13 26.06 -43.61 11.54
CA ALA A 13 26.55 -42.95 10.31
C ALA A 13 25.47 -42.10 9.61
N GLY A 14 24.18 -42.35 9.87
CA GLY A 14 23.07 -41.58 9.28
C GLY A 14 22.75 -40.27 10.01
N VAL A 15 23.17 -40.11 11.27
CA VAL A 15 22.84 -38.91 12.08
C VAL A 15 23.89 -37.79 11.94
N LEU A 16 25.08 -38.09 11.38
CA LEU A 16 26.12 -37.07 11.18
C LEU A 16 26.03 -36.34 9.83
N VAL A 17 25.21 -36.81 8.88
CA VAL A 17 25.03 -36.14 7.57
C VAL A 17 23.87 -35.14 7.56
N SER A 18 23.03 -35.11 8.61
CA SER A 18 22.00 -34.07 8.78
C SER A 18 22.49 -32.83 9.53
N SER A 19 23.72 -32.87 10.08
CA SER A 19 24.30 -31.85 10.95
C SER A 19 25.39 -31.03 10.24
N CYS A 20 25.06 -30.35 9.15
CA CYS A 20 25.75 -29.13 8.68
C CYS A 20 25.21 -28.67 7.32
N LYS A 21 23.89 -28.51 7.20
CA LYS A 21 23.43 -27.38 6.41
C LYS A 21 23.37 -26.21 7.38
N LYS A 22 24.49 -25.48 7.52
CA LYS A 22 24.39 -24.10 8.01
C LYS A 22 23.38 -23.46 7.07
N LYS A 23 22.15 -23.21 7.55
CA LYS A 23 21.32 -22.18 6.94
C LYS A 23 22.23 -20.96 6.94
N GLU A 24 22.54 -20.41 5.78
CA GLU A 24 23.17 -19.10 5.73
C GLU A 24 22.34 -18.19 6.62
N GLU A 25 22.90 -17.80 7.75
CA GLU A 25 22.24 -16.89 8.66
C GLU A 25 22.31 -15.52 7.97
N GLY A 26 21.19 -15.12 7.37
CA GLY A 26 21.08 -13.82 6.75
C GLY A 26 21.41 -12.73 7.77
N THR A 27 22.12 -11.70 7.33
CA THR A 27 22.45 -10.54 8.15
C THR A 27 21.22 -9.62 8.24
N PRO A 28 20.71 -9.31 9.45
CA PRO A 28 19.63 -8.34 9.58
C PRO A 28 20.04 -6.97 9.07
N ARG A 29 19.22 -6.40 8.19
CA ARG A 29 19.34 -5.05 7.66
C ARG A 29 18.06 -4.28 7.96
N GLN A 30 18.21 -2.96 8.04
CA GLN A 30 17.10 -2.05 8.23
C GLN A 30 17.23 -0.89 7.25
N MET A 31 16.11 -0.43 6.71
CA MET A 31 16.03 0.79 5.92
C MET A 31 14.79 1.59 6.29
N ILE A 32 14.87 2.90 6.08
CA ILE A 32 13.74 3.81 6.15
C ILE A 32 13.43 4.21 4.72
N ASN A 33 12.20 4.05 4.28
CA ASN A 33 11.78 4.57 2.99
C ASN A 33 10.42 5.25 3.04
N LYS A 34 10.25 6.25 2.17
CA LYS A 34 9.00 6.96 1.93
C LYS A 34 8.61 6.74 0.48
N TYR A 35 7.32 6.54 0.25
CA TYR A 35 6.80 6.27 -1.08
C TYR A 35 5.48 7.00 -1.30
N GLU A 36 5.32 7.54 -2.50
CA GLU A 36 4.08 8.15 -2.96
C GLU A 36 3.47 7.25 -4.04
N TYR A 37 2.36 6.60 -3.70
CA TYR A 37 1.55 5.90 -4.66
C TYR A 37 0.67 6.91 -5.40
N THR A 38 0.72 6.91 -6.73
CA THR A 38 -0.10 7.78 -7.58
C THR A 38 -0.93 6.95 -8.54
N GLY A 39 -2.21 7.30 -8.69
CA GLY A 39 -3.10 6.70 -9.67
C GLY A 39 -4.14 7.68 -10.18
N GLY A 40 -4.26 7.79 -11.50
CA GLY A 40 -5.26 8.62 -12.15
C GLY A 40 -6.67 8.11 -11.89
N ILE A 41 -7.58 9.02 -11.54
CA ILE A 41 -9.01 8.74 -11.39
C ILE A 41 -9.77 9.31 -12.60
N ARG A 42 -10.90 8.69 -12.92
CA ARG A 42 -11.75 9.06 -14.06
C ARG A 42 -13.20 8.96 -13.67
N GLY A 43 -14.10 9.54 -14.45
CA GLY A 43 -15.48 9.73 -14.01
C GLY A 43 -16.41 10.10 -15.15
N THR A 44 -17.65 9.64 -15.08
CA THR A 44 -18.76 10.16 -15.89
C THR A 44 -19.61 11.04 -14.97
N GLU A 45 -19.95 12.23 -15.44
CA GLU A 45 -20.80 13.20 -14.73
C GLU A 45 -22.06 12.52 -14.18
N ASP A 46 -22.33 12.77 -12.90
CA ASP A 46 -23.47 12.28 -12.12
C ASP A 46 -23.65 10.75 -12.07
N VAL A 47 -22.64 9.98 -12.47
CA VAL A 47 -22.67 8.51 -12.42
C VAL A 47 -21.69 8.02 -11.35
N SER A 48 -22.22 7.28 -10.37
CA SER A 48 -21.37 6.59 -9.39
C SER A 48 -20.58 5.48 -10.07
N GLY A 49 -19.27 5.47 -9.87
CA GLY A 49 -18.37 4.48 -10.46
C GLY A 49 -17.29 4.05 -9.49
N THR A 50 -16.75 2.85 -9.73
CA THR A 50 -15.58 2.31 -9.01
C THR A 50 -14.40 2.19 -9.96
N TYR A 51 -13.24 2.68 -9.55
CA TYR A 51 -12.02 2.69 -10.32
C TYR A 51 -10.91 2.00 -9.56
N THR A 52 -10.45 0.87 -10.10
CA THR A 52 -9.28 0.16 -9.58
C THR A 52 -8.02 0.74 -10.18
N LEU A 53 -7.11 1.16 -9.31
CA LEU A 53 -5.82 1.72 -9.65
C LEU A 53 -4.77 0.59 -9.82
N PRO A 54 -3.63 0.87 -10.48
CA PRO A 54 -2.59 -0.14 -10.70
C PRO A 54 -2.10 -0.78 -9.39
N THR A 55 -1.92 -2.10 -9.37
CA THR A 55 -1.43 -2.80 -8.18
C THR A 55 -0.04 -2.29 -7.78
N LEU A 56 0.11 -1.91 -6.52
CA LEU A 56 1.37 -1.53 -5.91
C LEU A 56 2.05 -2.77 -5.33
N ASN A 57 3.32 -2.99 -5.66
CA ASN A 57 4.11 -4.11 -5.12
C ASN A 57 5.14 -3.58 -4.12
N LEU A 58 5.37 -4.30 -3.02
CA LEU A 58 6.36 -3.91 -2.02
C LEU A 58 7.77 -3.76 -2.63
N SER A 59 8.11 -4.56 -3.64
CA SER A 59 9.39 -4.45 -4.35
C SER A 59 9.58 -3.13 -5.09
N THR A 60 8.51 -2.46 -5.50
CA THR A 60 8.59 -1.09 -6.07
C THR A 60 8.86 -0.03 -5.01
N VAL A 61 8.54 -0.35 -3.75
CA VAL A 61 8.77 0.54 -2.60
C VAL A 61 10.17 0.37 -2.07
N ILE A 62 10.62 -0.85 -1.77
CA ILE A 62 11.90 -1.08 -1.06
C ILE A 62 12.94 -1.89 -1.85
N GLY A 63 12.68 -2.17 -3.13
CA GLY A 63 13.51 -3.04 -3.96
C GLY A 63 13.16 -4.51 -3.81
N VAL A 64 13.60 -5.33 -4.77
CA VAL A 64 13.26 -6.76 -4.86
C VAL A 64 13.78 -7.54 -3.65
N THR A 65 15.09 -7.51 -3.39
CA THR A 65 15.72 -8.31 -2.32
C THR A 65 15.17 -7.95 -0.93
N PRO A 66 15.02 -6.66 -0.53
CA PRO A 66 14.42 -6.33 0.75
C PRO A 66 12.95 -6.75 0.87
N ALA A 67 12.18 -6.70 -0.22
CA ALA A 67 10.78 -7.11 -0.22
C ALA A 67 10.58 -8.63 -0.09
N GLU A 68 11.43 -9.41 -0.77
CA GLU A 68 11.41 -10.89 -0.69
C GLU A 68 11.80 -11.37 0.71
N ASN A 69 12.79 -10.72 1.32
CA ASN A 69 13.34 -11.12 2.62
C ASN A 69 12.82 -10.28 3.79
N LEU A 70 11.69 -9.57 3.62
CA LEU A 70 11.10 -8.73 4.65
C LEU A 70 10.71 -9.57 5.88
N THR A 71 11.24 -9.21 7.04
CA THR A 71 10.93 -9.85 8.33
C THR A 71 9.93 -9.04 9.13
N SER A 72 10.06 -7.71 9.14
CA SER A 72 9.10 -6.80 9.78
C SER A 72 9.06 -5.45 9.09
N ALA A 73 7.95 -4.74 9.28
CA ALA A 73 7.79 -3.37 8.82
C ALA A 73 6.89 -2.59 9.78
N GLU A 74 7.30 -1.35 10.08
CA GLU A 74 6.58 -0.44 10.97
C GLU A 74 6.26 0.87 10.24
N LEU A 75 4.99 1.27 10.27
CA LEU A 75 4.50 2.49 9.62
C LEU A 75 4.98 3.73 10.36
N GLN A 76 5.42 4.74 9.62
CA GLN A 76 5.78 6.06 10.13
C GLN A 76 4.67 7.06 9.83
N ASN A 77 3.77 7.29 10.79
CA ASN A 77 2.58 8.13 10.60
C ASN A 77 2.89 9.57 10.17
N ALA A 78 4.04 10.11 10.56
CA ALA A 78 4.47 11.46 10.19
C ALA A 78 4.66 11.63 8.67
N ASP A 79 4.84 10.54 7.94
CA ASP A 79 5.04 10.52 6.49
C ASP A 79 3.78 10.13 5.71
N CYS A 80 2.67 9.90 6.41
CA CYS A 80 1.41 9.47 5.82
C CYS A 80 0.56 10.66 5.39
N TYR A 81 0.07 10.63 4.15
CA TYR A 81 -0.92 11.60 3.67
C TYR A 81 -1.76 11.04 2.54
N PHE A 82 -2.89 11.69 2.33
CA PHE A 82 -3.80 11.47 1.21
C PHE A 82 -4.02 12.80 0.48
N ILE A 83 -4.16 12.75 -0.84
CA ILE A 83 -4.52 13.91 -1.66
C ILE A 83 -5.29 13.43 -2.91
N ILE A 84 -6.31 14.19 -3.29
CA ILE A 84 -6.85 14.20 -4.65
C ILE A 84 -6.30 15.45 -5.32
N GLU A 85 -5.36 15.29 -6.24
CA GLU A 85 -4.69 16.37 -6.96
C GLU A 85 -5.33 16.59 -8.32
N GLY A 86 -5.37 17.84 -8.78
CA GLY A 86 -5.82 18.26 -10.11
C GLY A 86 -7.31 18.60 -10.19
N LEU A 87 -8.07 18.49 -9.09
CA LEU A 87 -9.52 18.72 -9.13
C LEU A 87 -9.85 20.20 -9.39
N SER A 88 -9.07 21.13 -8.82
CA SER A 88 -9.24 22.57 -9.05
C SER A 88 -9.08 23.00 -10.51
N ALA A 89 -8.34 22.24 -11.32
CA ALA A 89 -8.19 22.53 -12.74
C ALA A 89 -9.49 22.30 -13.55
N LEU A 90 -10.46 21.58 -12.98
CA LEU A 90 -11.76 21.33 -13.59
C LEU A 90 -12.81 22.39 -13.25
N GLU A 91 -12.53 23.30 -12.32
CA GLU A 91 -13.45 24.38 -12.00
C GLU A 91 -13.49 25.41 -13.12
N THR A 92 -14.59 25.39 -13.89
CA THR A 92 -14.81 26.33 -15.01
C THR A 92 -15.46 27.65 -14.57
N SER A 93 -16.01 27.70 -13.35
CA SER A 93 -16.56 28.90 -12.73
C SER A 93 -16.50 28.80 -11.20
N LEU A 94 -16.56 29.95 -10.52
CA LEU A 94 -16.61 30.01 -9.06
C LEU A 94 -17.99 29.64 -8.47
N GLU A 95 -19.01 29.48 -9.30
CA GLU A 95 -20.41 29.32 -8.85
C GLU A 95 -20.82 27.85 -8.72
N THR A 96 -20.20 26.95 -9.47
CA THR A 96 -20.49 25.51 -9.42
C THR A 96 -19.22 24.76 -9.05
N PRO A 97 -18.99 24.43 -7.77
CA PRO A 97 -17.80 23.72 -7.35
C PRO A 97 -17.79 22.32 -7.97
N VAL A 98 -16.62 21.85 -8.39
CA VAL A 98 -16.46 20.47 -8.81
C VAL A 98 -16.41 19.58 -7.57
N VAL A 99 -17.27 18.56 -7.53
CA VAL A 99 -17.44 17.68 -6.38
C VAL A 99 -17.22 16.23 -6.79
N LEU A 100 -16.50 15.47 -5.96
CA LEU A 100 -16.54 14.00 -5.98
C LEU A 100 -17.36 13.56 -4.76
N GLU A 101 -18.64 13.25 -4.98
CA GLU A 101 -19.56 12.88 -3.91
C GLU A 101 -19.30 11.45 -3.40
N ASP A 102 -19.50 11.25 -2.09
CA ASP A 102 -19.42 9.96 -1.41
C ASP A 102 -18.11 9.20 -1.73
N PHE A 103 -16.98 9.92 -1.64
CA PHE A 103 -15.68 9.38 -1.98
C PHE A 103 -15.26 8.30 -0.97
N LYS A 104 -15.02 7.09 -1.48
CA LYS A 104 -14.59 5.93 -0.71
C LYS A 104 -13.31 5.35 -1.27
N VAL A 105 -12.47 4.82 -0.39
CA VAL A 105 -11.27 4.07 -0.75
C VAL A 105 -11.37 2.65 -0.21
N THR A 106 -11.11 1.67 -1.07
CA THR A 106 -11.01 0.25 -0.72
C THR A 106 -9.60 -0.22 -1.02
N VAL A 107 -8.97 -0.89 -0.06
CA VAL A 107 -7.62 -1.46 -0.23
C VAL A 107 -7.70 -2.98 -0.11
N GLY A 108 -7.21 -3.69 -1.12
CA GLY A 108 -7.31 -5.14 -1.24
C GLY A 108 -8.77 -5.60 -1.19
N GLY A 109 -9.05 -6.59 -0.34
CA GLY A 109 -10.40 -7.06 -0.03
C GLY A 109 -11.00 -6.45 1.25
N GLY A 110 -10.45 -5.34 1.75
CA GLY A 110 -10.93 -4.68 2.97
C GLY A 110 -12.28 -3.98 2.81
N ALA A 111 -12.84 -3.53 3.93
CA ALA A 111 -14.04 -2.69 3.91
C ALA A 111 -13.74 -1.29 3.31
N PRO A 112 -14.69 -0.68 2.58
CA PRO A 112 -14.52 0.69 2.09
C PRO A 112 -14.38 1.70 3.23
N ILE A 113 -13.39 2.57 3.13
CA ILE A 113 -13.17 3.72 4.01
C ILE A 113 -13.88 4.92 3.40
N SER A 114 -14.93 5.41 4.05
CA SER A 114 -15.63 6.62 3.61
C SER A 114 -14.84 7.86 4.01
N LEU A 115 -14.53 8.70 3.03
CA LEU A 115 -13.83 9.96 3.21
C LEU A 115 -14.77 11.16 3.14
N GLY A 116 -15.98 10.98 2.61
CA GLY A 116 -16.97 12.04 2.39
C GLY A 116 -16.79 12.70 1.02
N ASP A 117 -17.21 13.95 0.89
CA ASP A 117 -17.20 14.65 -0.40
C ASP A 117 -15.89 15.39 -0.63
N CYS A 118 -15.27 15.20 -1.80
CA CYS A 118 -14.05 15.89 -2.19
C CYS A 118 -14.39 17.17 -2.97
N LYS A 119 -13.89 18.33 -2.52
CA LYS A 119 -14.10 19.65 -3.17
C LYS A 119 -12.84 20.50 -3.07
N VAL A 120 -12.72 21.57 -3.85
CA VAL A 120 -11.62 22.56 -3.67
C VAL A 120 -11.81 23.32 -2.37
N ASN A 121 -13.04 23.80 -2.12
CA ASN A 121 -13.38 24.61 -0.95
C ASN A 121 -14.45 23.91 -0.09
N PRO A 122 -14.06 23.01 0.85
CA PRO A 122 -15.00 22.35 1.72
C PRO A 122 -15.65 23.34 2.70
N SER A 123 -16.94 23.13 2.96
CA SER A 123 -17.83 23.97 3.75
C SER A 123 -18.60 23.18 4.84
N THR A 124 -18.67 21.85 4.73
CA THR A 124 -19.37 20.99 5.69
C THR A 124 -18.43 19.97 6.34
N ALA A 125 -18.85 19.40 7.48
CA ALA A 125 -18.04 18.45 8.24
C ALA A 125 -17.79 17.11 7.51
N ASN A 126 -18.63 16.76 6.54
CA ASN A 126 -18.48 15.56 5.72
C ASN A 126 -17.65 15.83 4.43
N GLU A 127 -17.11 17.02 4.27
CA GLU A 127 -16.30 17.38 3.11
C GLU A 127 -14.80 17.33 3.43
N PHE A 128 -13.97 17.23 2.39
CA PHE A 128 -12.54 17.39 2.48
C PHE A 128 -11.97 18.14 1.27
N ALA A 129 -10.86 18.84 1.50
CA ALA A 129 -10.18 19.62 0.48
C ALA A 129 -9.37 18.73 -0.47
N SER A 130 -9.59 18.89 -1.77
CA SER A 130 -8.66 18.48 -2.82
C SER A 130 -7.42 19.36 -2.83
N ASP A 131 -6.41 18.97 -3.61
CA ASP A 131 -5.16 19.71 -3.85
C ASP A 131 -4.35 20.03 -2.57
N THR A 132 -4.69 19.38 -1.46
CA THR A 132 -4.08 19.58 -0.14
C THR A 132 -3.70 18.23 0.45
N LYS A 133 -2.56 18.14 1.13
CA LYS A 133 -2.16 16.94 1.87
C LYS A 133 -3.01 16.79 3.13
N LEU A 134 -3.67 15.65 3.27
CA LEU A 134 -4.55 15.34 4.39
C LEU A 134 -3.97 14.22 5.24
N SER A 135 -3.92 14.43 6.56
CA SER A 135 -3.31 13.50 7.52
C SER A 135 -4.15 13.30 8.79
N THR A 136 -5.46 13.58 8.74
CA THR A 136 -6.37 13.23 9.84
C THR A 136 -6.64 11.72 9.87
N LYS A 137 -7.23 11.23 10.96
CA LYS A 137 -7.41 9.79 11.21
C LYS A 137 -7.95 9.00 10.00
N LYS A 138 -9.02 9.45 9.35
CA LYS A 138 -9.62 8.73 8.21
C LYS A 138 -8.67 8.58 7.01
N PHE A 139 -7.80 9.56 6.77
CA PHE A 139 -6.79 9.52 5.70
C PHE A 139 -5.56 8.69 6.10
N LEU A 140 -5.18 8.72 7.38
CA LEU A 140 -4.17 7.81 7.93
C LEU A 140 -4.64 6.36 7.87
N ASP A 141 -5.93 6.08 8.08
CA ASP A 141 -6.52 4.75 7.98
C ASP A 141 -6.35 4.19 6.54
N VAL A 142 -6.42 5.03 5.50
CA VAL A 142 -6.12 4.65 4.11
C VAL A 142 -4.64 4.26 3.95
N SER A 143 -3.73 5.13 4.39
CA SER A 143 -2.27 4.87 4.30
C SER A 143 -1.88 3.60 5.07
N THR A 144 -2.50 3.40 6.23
CA THR A 144 -2.34 2.22 7.07
C THR A 144 -2.86 0.96 6.37
N ALA A 145 -4.02 1.03 5.71
CA ALA A 145 -4.56 -0.09 4.95
C ALA A 145 -3.64 -0.49 3.79
N VAL A 146 -3.10 0.49 3.05
CA VAL A 146 -2.11 0.24 1.97
C VAL A 146 -0.87 -0.44 2.54
N PHE A 147 -0.27 0.14 3.59
CA PHE A 147 0.92 -0.42 4.23
C PHE A 147 0.70 -1.84 4.77
N ASN A 148 -0.45 -2.09 5.40
CA ASN A 148 -0.83 -3.40 5.90
C ASN A 148 -0.98 -4.43 4.77
N SER A 149 -1.54 -4.02 3.63
CA SER A 149 -1.62 -4.89 2.44
C SER A 149 -0.22 -5.21 1.90
N LEU A 150 0.68 -4.23 1.83
CA LEU A 150 2.06 -4.43 1.35
C LEU A 150 2.89 -5.37 2.25
N LYS A 151 2.68 -5.34 3.57
CA LYS A 151 3.36 -6.26 4.50
C LYS A 151 2.65 -7.61 4.67
N SER A 152 1.52 -7.83 3.98
CA SER A 152 0.87 -9.13 3.96
C SER A 152 1.69 -10.16 3.17
N SER A 153 1.21 -11.40 3.10
CA SER A 153 1.86 -12.46 2.31
C SER A 153 1.85 -12.19 0.80
N SER A 154 0.88 -11.43 0.28
CA SER A 154 0.81 -11.11 -1.15
C SER A 154 1.82 -10.05 -1.58
N ARG A 155 2.48 -9.37 -0.61
CA ARG A 155 3.45 -8.29 -0.85
C ARG A 155 2.98 -7.21 -1.81
N SER A 156 1.67 -6.97 -1.85
CA SER A 156 1.03 -6.10 -2.83
C SER A 156 -0.23 -5.44 -2.25
N ALA A 157 -0.60 -4.31 -2.83
CA ALA A 157 -1.81 -3.58 -2.50
C ALA A 157 -2.54 -3.20 -3.79
N THR A 158 -3.82 -3.55 -3.88
CA THR A 158 -4.72 -3.04 -4.90
C THR A 158 -5.59 -1.96 -4.27
N VAL A 159 -5.60 -0.76 -4.85
CA VAL A 159 -6.42 0.35 -4.37
C VAL A 159 -7.56 0.56 -5.35
N SER A 160 -8.78 0.66 -4.85
CA SER A 160 -9.95 1.07 -5.63
C SER A 160 -10.61 2.26 -4.96
N VAL A 161 -11.15 3.16 -5.77
CA VAL A 161 -11.95 4.30 -5.29
C VAL A 161 -13.35 4.24 -5.85
N SER A 162 -14.35 4.70 -5.10
CA SER A 162 -15.67 4.95 -5.63
C SER A 162 -16.15 6.34 -5.29
N PHE A 163 -16.81 7.00 -6.24
CA PHE A 163 -17.38 8.33 -6.07
C PHE A 163 -18.39 8.61 -7.19
N LYS A 164 -19.20 9.67 -7.04
CA LYS A 164 -20.03 10.24 -8.10
C LYS A 164 -19.53 11.67 -8.40
N PRO A 165 -18.93 11.94 -9.57
CA PRO A 165 -18.40 13.27 -9.86
C PRO A 165 -19.49 14.18 -10.40
N SER A 166 -19.47 15.46 -10.06
CA SER A 166 -20.40 16.47 -10.60
C SER A 166 -20.05 16.93 -12.02
N VAL A 167 -18.94 16.44 -12.56
CA VAL A 167 -18.47 16.70 -13.93
C VAL A 167 -17.83 15.44 -14.49
N LYS A 168 -17.68 15.36 -15.81
CA LYS A 168 -16.89 14.30 -16.43
C LYS A 168 -15.40 14.49 -16.09
N ILE A 169 -14.70 13.39 -15.82
CA ILE A 169 -13.25 13.36 -15.57
C ILE A 169 -12.62 12.41 -16.58
N GLU A 170 -11.90 12.97 -17.53
CA GLU A 170 -11.17 12.27 -18.59
C GLU A 170 -9.71 11.99 -18.18
N PRO A 171 -9.05 11.00 -18.81
CA PRO A 171 -7.64 10.74 -18.55
C PRO A 171 -6.72 11.94 -18.77
N SER A 172 -7.07 12.86 -19.66
CA SER A 172 -6.31 14.09 -19.95
C SER A 172 -6.39 15.15 -18.86
N ASP A 173 -7.35 15.03 -17.95
CA ASP A 173 -7.59 16.03 -16.91
C ASP A 173 -6.55 15.95 -15.78
N ASN A 174 -5.76 14.87 -15.74
CA ASN A 174 -4.70 14.64 -14.76
C ASN A 174 -5.18 14.71 -13.30
N VAL A 175 -6.42 14.33 -13.03
CA VAL A 175 -6.91 14.17 -11.66
C VAL A 175 -6.35 12.87 -11.08
N ASN A 176 -5.58 12.99 -10.00
CA ASN A 176 -4.83 11.88 -9.43
C ASN A 176 -5.15 11.71 -7.95
N LEU A 177 -5.37 10.46 -7.54
CA LEU A 177 -5.22 10.09 -6.14
C LEU A 177 -3.75 9.89 -5.85
N LYS A 178 -3.26 10.48 -4.75
CA LYS A 178 -1.95 10.13 -4.19
C LYS A 178 -2.05 9.73 -2.73
N ILE A 179 -1.35 8.66 -2.39
CA ILE A 179 -1.21 8.14 -1.02
C ILE A 179 0.28 8.11 -0.70
N GLY A 180 0.70 9.01 0.19
CA GLY A 180 2.03 8.99 0.77
C GLY A 180 2.06 8.09 2.00
N PHE A 181 3.10 7.30 2.14
CA PHE A 181 3.38 6.56 3.37
C PHE A 181 4.88 6.35 3.54
N GLY A 182 5.33 6.28 4.79
CA GLY A 182 6.70 5.96 5.16
C GLY A 182 6.76 4.75 6.08
N GLY A 183 7.87 4.03 6.05
CA GLY A 183 8.06 2.88 6.91
C GLY A 183 9.51 2.61 7.26
N VAL A 184 9.70 1.94 8.39
CA VAL A 184 10.94 1.27 8.76
C VAL A 184 10.79 -0.19 8.36
N TYR A 185 11.69 -0.69 7.52
CA TYR A 185 11.65 -2.04 6.96
C TYR A 185 12.87 -2.81 7.41
N THR A 186 12.64 -3.98 8.00
CA THR A 186 13.69 -4.90 8.43
C THR A 186 13.64 -6.15 7.56
N TYR A 187 14.80 -6.58 7.08
CA TYR A 187 14.93 -7.73 6.18
C TYR A 187 16.24 -8.47 6.42
N LEU A 188 16.34 -9.70 5.89
CA LEU A 188 17.58 -10.47 5.91
C LEU A 188 18.32 -10.32 4.58
N GLU A 189 19.61 -10.05 4.65
CA GLU A 189 20.52 -10.06 3.50
C GLU A 189 21.38 -11.33 3.56
N TYR A 190 21.32 -12.15 2.52
CA TYR A 190 22.13 -13.35 2.38
C TYR A 190 23.37 -13.03 1.54
N GLN A 191 24.55 -13.46 1.99
CA GLN A 191 25.77 -13.31 1.20
C GLN A 191 25.78 -14.40 0.12
N ASN A 192 25.78 -14.00 -1.15
CA ASN A 192 25.98 -14.90 -2.28
C ASN A 192 27.43 -15.39 -2.36
#